data_AF-Q1A366-F1
#
_entry.id   AF-Q1A366-F1
#
_cell.length_a   1.000
_cell.length_b   1.000
_cell.length_c   1.000
_cell.angle_alpha   90.00
_cell.angle_beta   90.00
_cell.angle_gamma   90.00
#
_symmetry.space_group_name_H-M   'P 1'
#
loop_
_entity.id
_entity.type
_entity.pdbx_description
1 polymer ?
#
loop_
_entity_poly.entity_id
_entity_poly.type
_entity_poly.pdbx_seq_one_letter_code
_entity_poly.pdbx_strand_id
1 'polypeptide(L)' 'FPMAYTATVLAWGLIDFAEGYKIAGQTEYGLAAVKWATDYFLK' A
#
# COMPACT_ATOMS: atom_id res chain seq x y z
N PHE A 1 -8.80 -11.67 -7.94
CA PHE A 1 -8.59 -10.53 -8.86
C PHE A 1 -8.70 -9.16 -8.19
N PRO A 2 -9.80 -8.77 -7.50
CA PRO A 2 -9.97 -7.38 -7.01
C PRO A 2 -8.92 -6.98 -5.96
N MET A 3 -8.50 -7.91 -5.11
CA MET A 3 -7.47 -7.65 -4.09
C MET A 3 -6.10 -7.28 -4.70
N ALA A 4 -5.70 -7.93 -5.79
CA ALA A 4 -4.43 -7.65 -6.44
C ALA A 4 -4.44 -6.26 -7.08
N TYR A 5 -5.55 -5.91 -7.74
CA TYR A 5 -5.77 -4.56 -8.25
C TYR A 5 -5.70 -3.50 -7.13
N THR A 6 -6.40 -3.71 -6.01
CA THR A 6 -6.37 -2.78 -4.87
C THR A 6 -4.96 -2.64 -4.30
N ALA A 7 -4.21 -3.74 -4.16
CA ALA A 7 -2.84 -3.71 -3.67
C ALA A 7 -1.92 -2.89 -4.60
N THR A 8 -2.08 -3.05 -5.92
CA THR A 8 -1.33 -2.25 -6.91
C THR A 8 -1.68 -0.77 -6.83
N VAL A 9 -2.96 -0.41 -6.77
CA VAL A 9 -3.39 1.00 -6.67
C VAL A 9 -2.92 1.63 -5.36
N LEU A 10 -2.98 0.89 -4.25
CA LEU A 10 -2.49 1.35 -2.95
C LEU A 10 -0.98 1.60 -2.97
N ALA A 11 -0.20 0.68 -3.53
CA ALA A 11 1.24 0.83 -3.67
C ALA A 11 1.61 2.03 -4.55
N TRP A 12 0.89 2.23 -5.65
CA TRP A 12 1.10 3.39 -6.51
C TRP A 12 0.77 4.70 -5.78
N GLY A 13 -0.36 4.77 -5.07
CA GLY A 13 -0.70 5.94 -4.26
C GLY A 13 0.37 6.29 -3.22
N LEU A 14 0.94 5.29 -2.55
CA LEU A 14 2.02 5.50 -1.57
C LEU A 14 3.30 6.07 -2.19
N ILE A 15 3.57 5.79 -3.47
CA ILE A 15 4.71 6.34 -4.21
C ILE A 15 4.40 7.78 -4.65
N ASP A 16 3.26 7.99 -5.32
CA ASP A 16 2.93 9.29 -5.92
C ASP A 16 2.64 10.38 -4.87
N PHE A 17 2.09 9.99 -3.72
CA PHE A 17 1.69 10.93 -2.66
C PHE A 17 2.49 10.72 -1.36
N ALA A 18 3.72 10.24 -1.44
CA ALA A 18 4.56 9.87 -0.29
C ALA A 18 4.62 10.95 0.81
N GLU A 19 4.82 12.23 0.43
CA GLU A 19 4.87 13.34 1.39
C GLU A 19 3.52 13.59 2.08
N GLY A 20 2.40 13.40 1.37
CA GLY A 20 1.07 13.49 1.94
C GLY A 20 0.83 12.43 3.01
N TYR A 21 1.23 11.18 2.74
CA TYR A 21 1.16 10.09 3.71
C TYR A 21 2.08 10.32 4.91
N LYS A 22 3.26 10.92 4.69
CA LYS A 22 4.22 11.25 5.75
C LYS A 22 3.68 12.34 6.68
N ILE A 23 3.14 13.42 6.13
CA ILE A 23 2.51 14.50 6.91
C ILE A 23 1.29 13.99 7.67
N ALA A 24 0.51 13.09 7.05
CA ALA A 24 -0.65 12.46 7.69
C ALA A 24 -0.30 11.38 8.72
N GLY A 25 0.97 10.99 8.85
CA GLY A 25 1.40 9.88 9.73
C GLY A 25 0.86 8.51 9.30
N GLN A 26 0.53 8.33 8.01
CA GLN A 26 -0.11 7.13 7.47
C GLN A 26 0.86 6.21 6.70
N THR A 27 2.11 6.61 6.52
CA THR A 27 3.10 5.88 5.72
C THR A 27 3.28 4.43 6.21
N GLU A 28 3.47 4.22 7.51
CA GLU A 28 3.71 2.88 8.07
C GLU A 28 2.50 1.95 7.91
N TYR A 29 1.29 2.48 8.11
CA TYR A 29 0.05 1.72 7.94
C TYR A 29 -0.17 1.33 6.47
N GLY A 30 0.11 2.24 5.54
CA GLY A 30 0.04 1.95 4.11
C GLY A 30 1.03 0.86 3.69
N LEU A 31 2.28 0.95 4.15
CA LEU A 31 3.30 -0.08 3.88
C LEU A 31 2.92 -1.44 4.47
N ALA A 32 2.38 -1.47 5.69
CA ALA A 32 1.91 -2.70 6.32
C ALA A 32 0.76 -3.35 5.54
N ALA A 33 -0.17 -2.54 5.02
CA ALA A 33 -1.29 -3.03 4.20
C ALA A 33 -0.82 -3.61 2.86
N VAL A 34 0.12 -2.95 2.17
CA VAL A 34 0.74 -3.48 0.94
C VAL A 34 1.46 -4.79 1.24
N LYS A 35 2.27 -4.84 2.31
CA LYS A 35 3.01 -6.05 2.71
C LYS A 35 2.05 -7.22 2.99
N TRP A 36 0.97 -6.98 3.71
CA TRP A 36 -0.01 -8.03 4.01
C TRP A 36 -0.64 -8.59 2.73
N ALA A 37 -1.01 -7.72 1.79
CA ALA A 37 -1.57 -8.14 0.52
C ALA A 37 -0.57 -8.92 -0.33
N THR A 38 0.71 -8.49 -0.39
CA THR A 38 1.75 -9.21 -1.13
C THR A 38 2.10 -10.55 -0.47
N ASP A 39 2.16 -10.61 0.86
CA ASP A 39 2.38 -11.86 1.60
C ASP A 39 1.24 -12.86 1.35
N TYR A 40 0.01 -12.38 1.14
CA TYR A 40 -1.12 -13.24 0.76
C TYR A 40 -0.96 -13.83 -0.65
N PHE A 41 -0.42 -13.06 -1.61
CA PHE A 41 -0.19 -13.57 -2.97
C PHE A 41 1.05 -14.44 -3.13
N LEU A 42 2.02 -14.32 -2.23
CA LEU A 42 3.24 -15.14 -2.23
C LEU A 42 3.07 -16.49 -1.53
N LYS A 43 1.96 -16.70 -0.81
CA LYS A 43 1.57 -17.98 -0.21
C LYS A 43 0.81 -18.84 -1.22
#